data_AF-A0A383DA10-F1
#
_entry.id   AF-A0A383DA10-F1
#
_cell.length_a   1.000
_cell.length_b   1.000
_cell.length_c   1.000
_cell.angle_alpha   90.00
_cell.angle_beta   90.00
_cell.angle_gamma   90.00
#
_symmetry.space_group_name_H-M   'P 1'
#
loop_
_entity.id
_entity.type
_entity.pdbx_description
1 polymer ?
#
loop_
_entity_poly.entity_id
_entity_poly.type
_entity_poly.pdbx_seq_one_letter_code
_entity_poly.pdbx_strand_id
1 'polypeptide(L)'
;NQGCTEAAASQHTKKLLAQAEMSDVSMAPAADMFEMGVQLQVLKRGTLFPMRAQKLYELYRNYESIEEIPLEEKQKLEKQIFRKSLDEVWAETESFFLSRDPHQIERARNHPKRRMALIFRWYLGLSSRWSNHGESGRETDYQIWCGPAMGAFNAWVKGSYLDDTENRRVVDVADNLMRGAAYLFRLQQLQTQGIRLPSSCFHFTPVPPA
;
A
#
# COMPACT_ATOMS: atom_id res chain seq x y z
N ASN A 1 -8.08 9.97 0.20
CA ASN A 1 -7.03 10.82 0.78
C ASN A 1 -5.65 10.58 0.17
N GLN A 2 -5.05 9.38 0.22
CA GLN A 2 -3.67 9.20 -0.31
C GLN A 2 -3.52 9.53 -1.82
N GLY A 3 -4.60 9.40 -2.60
CA GLY A 3 -4.65 9.81 -4.01
C GLY A 3 -4.86 11.32 -4.23
N CYS A 4 -4.87 12.14 -3.18
CA CYS A 4 -5.04 13.59 -3.27
C CYS A 4 -3.69 14.30 -3.40
N THR A 5 -3.69 15.52 -3.93
CA THR A 5 -2.48 16.32 -4.18
C THR A 5 -1.71 16.63 -2.90
N GLU A 6 -2.40 16.84 -1.78
CA GLU A 6 -1.80 17.17 -0.49
C GLU A 6 -1.12 15.97 0.19
N ALA A 7 -1.38 14.75 -0.26
CA ALA A 7 -0.80 13.55 0.35
C ALA A 7 0.72 13.50 0.11
N ALA A 8 1.46 13.10 1.15
CA ALA A 8 2.90 12.80 1.11
C ALA A 8 3.16 11.44 0.42
N ALA A 9 2.72 11.34 -0.84
CA ALA A 9 2.95 10.23 -1.74
C ALA A 9 3.51 10.77 -3.06
N SER A 10 4.37 9.99 -3.71
CA SER A 10 4.95 10.38 -4.99
C SER A 10 3.89 10.52 -6.08
N GLN A 11 4.22 11.30 -7.11
CA GLN A 11 3.33 11.48 -8.25
C GLN A 11 3.03 10.15 -8.98
N HIS A 12 4.01 9.25 -9.03
CA HIS A 12 3.83 7.90 -9.55
C HIS A 12 2.78 7.11 -8.75
N THR A 13 2.88 7.14 -7.42
CA THR A 13 1.91 6.47 -6.53
C THR A 13 0.51 7.05 -6.68
N LYS A 14 0.36 8.37 -6.74
CA LYS A 14 -0.95 9.03 -6.95
C LYS A 14 -1.60 8.61 -8.27
N LYS A 15 -0.82 8.53 -9.35
CA LYS A 15 -1.29 8.04 -10.66
C LYS A 15 -1.74 6.59 -10.62
N LEU A 16 -0.99 5.71 -9.95
CA LEU A 16 -1.41 4.31 -9.74
C LEU A 16 -2.71 4.21 -8.93
N LEU A 17 -2.84 5.00 -7.86
CA LEU A 17 -4.06 5.04 -7.03
C LEU A 17 -5.29 5.48 -7.83
N ALA A 18 -5.15 6.41 -8.77
CA ALA A 18 -6.26 6.84 -9.64
C ALA A 18 -6.72 5.79 -10.66
N GLN A 19 -5.85 4.83 -10.99
CA GLN A 19 -6.17 3.74 -11.90
C GLN A 19 -6.67 2.48 -11.18
N ALA A 20 -6.66 2.49 -9.84
CA ALA A 20 -7.03 1.33 -9.05
C ALA A 20 -8.53 1.00 -9.19
N GLU A 21 -8.83 -0.27 -9.42
CA GLU A 21 -10.18 -0.83 -9.33
C GLU A 21 -10.40 -1.50 -7.97
N MET A 22 -11.65 -1.83 -7.64
CA MET A 22 -11.96 -2.50 -6.36
C MET A 22 -11.25 -3.86 -6.20
N SER A 23 -10.98 -4.53 -7.33
CA SER A 23 -10.27 -5.82 -7.39
C SER A 23 -8.75 -5.71 -7.35
N ASP A 24 -8.19 -4.49 -7.42
CA ASP A 24 -6.75 -4.24 -7.54
C ASP A 24 -6.03 -4.17 -6.19
N VAL A 25 -6.65 -4.71 -5.14
CA VAL A 25 -6.09 -4.79 -3.79
C VAL A 25 -5.85 -6.24 -3.37
N SER A 26 -4.94 -6.44 -2.43
CA SER A 26 -4.63 -7.74 -1.83
C SER A 26 -4.07 -7.58 -0.42
N MET A 27 -4.06 -8.67 0.35
CA MET A 27 -3.36 -8.72 1.63
C MET A 27 -1.87 -8.99 1.40
N ALA A 28 -1.00 -8.31 2.14
CA ALA A 28 0.44 -8.58 2.17
C ALA A 28 0.97 -8.53 3.61
N PRO A 29 2.05 -9.25 3.92
CA PRO A 29 2.69 -9.19 5.24
C PRO A 29 3.06 -7.76 5.65
N ALA A 30 2.72 -7.42 6.89
CA ALA A 30 3.08 -6.16 7.51
C ALA A 30 4.56 -6.18 7.97
N ALA A 31 5.22 -5.03 7.93
CA ALA A 31 6.61 -4.91 8.40
C ALA A 31 6.67 -4.94 9.94
N ASP A 32 5.68 -4.35 10.58
CA ASP A 32 5.36 -4.48 11.99
C ASP A 32 4.66 -5.82 12.23
N MET A 33 5.10 -6.55 13.25
CA MET A 33 4.56 -7.87 13.58
C MET A 33 4.63 -8.90 12.44
N PHE A 34 5.62 -8.76 11.53
CA PHE A 34 5.89 -9.69 10.44
C PHE A 34 5.98 -11.14 10.93
N GLU A 35 6.70 -11.35 12.03
CA GLU A 35 6.91 -12.66 12.66
C GLU A 35 5.60 -13.30 13.15
N MET A 36 4.59 -12.49 13.46
CA MET A 36 3.26 -12.93 13.92
C MET A 36 2.28 -13.17 12.76
N GLY A 37 2.69 -12.94 11.51
CA GLY A 37 1.84 -13.16 10.34
C GLY A 37 0.75 -12.11 10.13
N VAL A 38 0.90 -10.93 10.72
CA VAL A 38 -0.03 -9.81 10.49
C VAL A 38 0.05 -9.38 9.03
N GLN A 39 -1.11 -9.10 8.44
CA GLN A 39 -1.23 -8.65 7.06
C GLN A 39 -1.99 -7.32 6.98
N LEU A 40 -1.72 -6.56 5.93
CA LEU A 40 -2.36 -5.28 5.61
C LEU A 40 -2.81 -5.23 4.14
N GLN A 41 -3.76 -4.34 3.85
CA GLN A 41 -4.29 -4.15 2.49
C GLN A 41 -3.38 -3.24 1.67
N VAL A 42 -2.98 -3.71 0.49
CA VAL A 42 -2.11 -3.00 -0.45
C VAL A 42 -2.61 -3.12 -1.88
N LEU A 43 -2.25 -2.13 -2.70
CA LEU A 43 -2.43 -2.16 -4.13
C LEU A 43 -1.54 -3.25 -4.75
N LYS A 44 -2.10 -4.08 -5.65
CA LYS A 44 -1.35 -5.08 -6.44
C LYS A 44 -1.19 -4.70 -7.91
N ARG A 45 -1.89 -3.67 -8.38
CA ARG A 45 -1.75 -3.15 -9.74
C ARG A 45 -0.55 -2.22 -9.83
N GLY A 46 0.31 -2.43 -10.82
CA GLY A 46 1.48 -1.58 -11.07
C GLY A 46 2.65 -1.80 -10.11
N THR A 47 2.55 -2.72 -9.15
CA THR A 47 3.62 -3.08 -8.22
C THR A 47 3.63 -4.58 -7.96
N LEU A 48 4.82 -5.14 -7.77
CA LEU A 48 5.05 -6.54 -7.39
C LEU A 48 5.24 -6.71 -5.88
N PHE A 49 5.15 -5.62 -5.11
CA PHE A 49 5.34 -5.64 -3.66
C PHE A 49 4.51 -6.74 -2.96
N PRO A 50 3.19 -6.90 -3.19
CA PRO A 50 2.41 -7.89 -2.44
C PRO A 50 2.91 -9.32 -2.64
N MET A 51 3.25 -9.67 -3.89
CA MET A 51 3.82 -10.97 -4.25
C MET A 51 5.21 -11.18 -3.62
N ARG A 52 6.08 -10.17 -3.70
CA ARG A 52 7.44 -10.22 -3.12
C ARG A 52 7.39 -10.34 -1.60
N ALA A 53 6.55 -9.55 -0.94
CA ALA A 53 6.35 -9.60 0.51
C ALA A 53 5.82 -10.96 0.97
N GLN A 54 4.83 -11.52 0.25
CA GLN A 54 4.30 -12.85 0.53
C GLN A 54 5.39 -13.93 0.40
N LYS A 55 6.22 -13.85 -0.64
CA LYS A 55 7.36 -14.76 -0.83
C LYS A 55 8.36 -14.69 0.33
N LEU A 56 8.68 -13.49 0.83
CA LEU A 56 9.54 -13.34 2.01
C LEU A 56 8.92 -14.00 3.25
N TYR A 57 7.61 -13.88 3.43
CA TYR A 57 6.91 -14.53 4.55
C TYR A 57 6.88 -16.06 4.43
N GLU A 58 6.69 -16.60 3.22
CA GLU A 58 6.77 -18.04 2.97
C GLU A 58 8.16 -18.59 3.29
N LEU A 59 9.22 -17.93 2.83
CA LEU A 59 10.59 -18.32 3.16
C LEU A 59 10.85 -18.21 4.67
N TYR A 60 10.38 -17.14 5.29
CA TYR A 60 10.48 -16.98 6.74
C TYR A 60 9.80 -18.13 7.48
N ARG A 61 8.64 -18.60 7.03
CA ARG A 61 7.95 -19.72 7.67
C ARG A 61 8.64 -21.07 7.46
N ASN A 62 9.24 -21.29 6.30
CA ASN A 62 9.72 -22.60 5.88
C ASN A 62 11.19 -22.91 6.28
N TYR A 63 11.99 -21.90 6.62
CA TYR A 63 13.42 -22.07 6.94
C TYR A 63 13.77 -21.44 8.29
N GLU A 64 14.72 -22.00 9.05
CA GLU A 64 15.10 -21.47 10.37
C GLU A 64 16.21 -20.40 10.31
N SER A 65 16.84 -20.23 9.14
CA SER A 65 17.90 -19.27 8.89
C SER A 65 17.98 -18.87 7.41
N ILE A 66 18.72 -17.80 7.09
CA ILE A 66 18.98 -17.43 5.68
C ILE A 66 19.92 -18.41 4.99
N GLU A 67 20.73 -19.15 5.76
CA GLU A 67 21.65 -20.18 5.28
C GLU A 67 20.92 -21.45 4.81
N GLU A 68 19.75 -21.75 5.38
CA GLU A 68 18.92 -22.90 4.99
C GLU A 68 18.13 -22.66 3.70
N ILE A 69 17.98 -21.40 3.27
CA ILE A 69 17.28 -21.08 2.03
C ILE A 69 18.08 -21.66 0.85
N PRO A 70 17.45 -22.43 -0.06
CA PRO A 70 18.11 -22.96 -1.25
C PRO A 70 18.83 -21.86 -2.04
N LEU A 71 20.06 -22.16 -2.46
CA LEU A 71 20.94 -21.17 -3.11
C LEU A 71 20.27 -20.45 -4.28
N GLU A 72 19.52 -21.17 -5.11
CA GLU A 72 18.80 -20.59 -6.25
C GLU A 72 17.75 -19.56 -5.79
N GLU A 73 17.01 -19.85 -4.72
CA GLU A 73 16.02 -18.93 -4.16
C GLU A 73 16.70 -17.72 -3.53
N LYS A 74 17.80 -17.92 -2.78
CA LYS A 74 18.60 -16.82 -2.22
C LYS A 74 19.09 -15.87 -3.33
N GLN A 75 19.63 -16.40 -4.42
CA GLN A 75 20.09 -15.60 -5.57
C GLN A 75 18.94 -14.81 -6.23
N LYS A 76 17.74 -15.40 -6.34
CA LYS A 76 16.55 -14.68 -6.83
C LYS A 76 16.18 -13.53 -5.91
N LEU A 77 16.19 -13.72 -4.59
CA LEU A 77 15.91 -12.66 -3.62
C LEU A 77 16.89 -11.50 -3.77
N GLU A 78 18.19 -11.82 -3.78
CA GLU A 78 19.26 -10.83 -3.87
C GLU A 78 19.18 -10.03 -5.18
N LYS A 79 18.86 -10.68 -6.30
CA LYS A 79 18.75 -10.02 -7.61
C LYS A 79 17.45 -9.24 -7.80
N GLN A 80 16.31 -9.81 -7.42
CA GLN A 80 14.99 -9.31 -7.80
C GLN A 80 14.31 -8.44 -6.73
N ILE A 81 14.61 -8.67 -5.45
CA ILE A 81 13.96 -8.01 -4.32
C ILE A 81 14.94 -7.05 -3.65
N PHE A 82 16.02 -7.58 -3.07
CA PHE A 82 16.96 -6.77 -2.30
C PHE A 82 17.83 -5.90 -3.21
N ARG A 83 18.19 -6.39 -4.39
CA ARG A 83 19.19 -5.80 -5.32
C ARG A 83 20.55 -5.62 -4.65
N LYS A 84 20.84 -6.48 -3.69
CA LYS A 84 22.02 -6.54 -2.81
C LYS A 84 22.12 -7.97 -2.28
N SER A 85 23.31 -8.37 -1.87
CA SER A 85 23.48 -9.62 -1.12
C SER A 85 22.75 -9.54 0.23
N LEU A 86 22.33 -10.68 0.78
CA LEU A 86 21.70 -10.70 2.11
C LEU A 86 22.66 -10.23 3.22
N ASP A 87 23.96 -10.43 3.03
CA ASP A 87 24.99 -9.99 3.98
C ASP A 87 25.13 -8.46 3.99
N GLU A 88 25.08 -7.81 2.83
CA GLU A 88 25.04 -6.34 2.75
C GLU A 88 23.76 -5.77 3.37
N VAL A 89 22.60 -6.40 3.11
CA VAL A 89 21.34 -5.99 3.74
C VAL A 89 21.41 -6.15 5.26
N TRP A 90 22.04 -7.21 5.76
CA TRP A 90 22.25 -7.40 7.18
C TRP A 90 23.15 -6.32 7.77
N ALA A 91 24.28 -6.00 7.14
CA ALA A 91 25.17 -4.94 7.59
C ALA A 91 24.47 -3.57 7.67
N GLU A 92 23.63 -3.23 6.69
CA GLU A 92 22.82 -2.01 6.71
C GLU A 92 21.78 -2.03 7.85
N THR A 93 21.17 -3.19 8.06
CA THR A 93 20.18 -3.39 9.13
C THR A 93 20.82 -3.26 10.51
N GLU A 94 21.99 -3.85 10.73
CA GLU A 94 22.77 -3.69 11.96
C GLU A 94 23.11 -2.22 12.22
N SER A 95 23.68 -1.53 11.22
CA SER A 95 24.03 -0.11 11.34
C SER A 95 22.81 0.75 11.69
N PHE A 96 21.68 0.51 11.03
CA PHE A 96 20.43 1.22 11.30
C PHE A 96 19.94 1.02 12.74
N PHE A 97 19.90 -0.22 13.23
CA PHE A 97 19.40 -0.51 14.58
C PHE A 97 20.41 -0.15 15.67
N LEU A 98 21.71 -0.28 15.45
CA LEU A 98 22.73 0.15 16.44
C LEU A 98 22.64 1.64 16.76
N SER A 99 22.16 2.47 15.83
CA SER A 99 21.95 3.90 16.07
C SER A 99 20.60 4.25 16.73
N ARG A 100 19.64 3.31 16.82
CA ARG A 100 18.25 3.59 17.20
C ARG A 100 17.70 2.69 18.30
N ASP A 101 17.92 1.39 18.17
CA ASP A 101 17.48 0.35 19.10
C ASP A 101 18.46 -0.85 19.05
N PRO A 102 19.63 -0.74 19.72
CA PRO A 102 20.66 -1.79 19.72
C PRO A 102 20.16 -3.15 20.21
N HIS A 103 19.13 -3.17 21.08
CA HIS A 103 18.58 -4.41 21.64
C HIS A 103 18.00 -5.33 20.56
N GLN A 104 17.53 -4.81 19.41
CA GLN A 104 17.11 -5.65 18.29
C GLN A 104 18.25 -6.52 17.76
N ILE A 105 19.45 -5.95 17.66
CA ILE A 105 20.63 -6.64 17.17
C ILE A 105 21.15 -7.64 18.19
N GLU A 106 21.22 -7.26 19.47
CA GLU A 106 21.60 -8.17 20.56
C GLU A 106 20.73 -9.43 20.57
N ARG A 107 19.41 -9.26 20.42
CA ARG A 107 18.46 -10.37 20.37
C ARG A 107 18.53 -11.20 19.09
N ALA A 108 19.13 -10.68 18.02
CA ALA A 108 19.26 -11.35 16.73
C ALA A 108 20.60 -12.07 16.55
N ARG A 109 21.68 -11.62 17.23
CA ARG A 109 23.04 -12.17 17.09
C ARG A 109 23.12 -13.69 17.23
N ASN A 110 22.37 -14.25 18.17
CA ASN A 110 22.34 -15.71 18.43
C ASN A 110 21.00 -16.35 18.04
N HIS A 111 20.21 -15.70 17.18
CA HIS A 111 18.89 -16.19 16.78
C HIS A 111 18.71 -16.06 15.26
N PRO A 112 19.16 -17.05 14.47
CA PRO A 112 19.17 -16.99 13.00
C PRO A 112 17.82 -16.64 12.37
N LYS A 113 16.73 -17.19 12.92
CA LYS A 113 15.35 -16.85 12.51
C LYS A 113 15.01 -15.37 12.66
N ARG A 114 15.39 -14.76 13.79
CA ARG A 114 15.15 -13.33 14.04
C ARG A 114 16.03 -12.47 13.12
N ARG A 115 17.28 -12.87 12.90
CA ARG A 115 18.16 -12.21 11.92
C ARG A 115 17.51 -12.21 10.53
N MET A 116 16.98 -13.35 10.08
CA MET A 116 16.24 -13.45 8.83
C MET A 116 15.01 -12.51 8.79
N ALA A 117 14.22 -12.47 9.87
CA ALA A 117 13.09 -11.55 9.96
C ALA A 117 13.51 -10.08 9.80
N LEU A 118 14.60 -9.66 10.47
CA LEU A 118 15.11 -8.29 10.36
C LEU A 118 15.56 -7.95 8.94
N ILE A 119 16.26 -8.87 8.26
CA ILE A 119 16.66 -8.72 6.86
C ILE A 119 15.43 -8.57 5.95
N PHE A 120 14.38 -9.37 6.14
CA PHE A 120 13.17 -9.28 5.32
C PHE A 120 12.38 -8.00 5.62
N ARG A 121 12.32 -7.58 6.89
CA ARG A 121 11.70 -6.34 7.33
C ARG A 121 12.41 -5.10 6.78
N TRP A 122 13.68 -5.17 6.39
CA TRP A 122 14.35 -4.11 5.63
C TRP A 122 13.58 -3.78 4.34
N TYR A 123 13.22 -4.81 3.55
CA TYR A 123 12.46 -4.61 2.31
C TYR A 123 11.05 -4.10 2.60
N LEU A 124 10.35 -4.74 3.54
CA LEU A 124 8.99 -4.35 3.91
C LEU A 124 8.94 -2.90 4.41
N GLY A 125 9.89 -2.48 5.25
CA GLY A 125 9.96 -1.11 5.76
C GLY A 125 10.34 -0.07 4.70
N LEU A 126 11.33 -0.37 3.84
CA LEU A 126 11.77 0.56 2.81
C LEU A 126 10.78 0.69 1.64
N SER A 127 10.02 -0.36 1.32
CA SER A 127 9.03 -0.34 0.24
C SER A 127 7.98 0.76 0.37
N SER A 128 7.54 1.07 1.60
CA SER A 128 6.66 2.22 1.87
C SER A 128 7.38 3.55 1.65
N ARG A 129 8.64 3.67 2.11
CA ARG A 129 9.45 4.87 1.91
C ARG A 129 9.73 5.15 0.44
N TRP A 130 10.02 4.12 -0.36
CA TRP A 130 10.23 4.24 -1.81
C TRP A 130 8.99 4.78 -2.50
N SER A 131 7.81 4.27 -2.14
CA SER A 131 6.53 4.76 -2.67
C SER A 131 6.30 6.23 -2.32
N ASN A 132 6.53 6.62 -1.06
CA ASN A 132 6.29 7.99 -0.61
C ASN A 132 7.21 9.01 -1.30
N HIS A 133 8.50 8.69 -1.45
CA HIS A 133 9.49 9.60 -2.05
C HIS A 133 9.55 9.51 -3.57
N GLY A 134 9.07 8.42 -4.17
CA GLY A 134 9.20 8.20 -5.61
C GLY A 134 10.61 7.76 -5.98
N GLU A 135 11.17 6.81 -5.23
CA GLU A 135 12.50 6.26 -5.49
C GLU A 135 12.57 5.66 -6.90
N SER A 136 13.41 6.26 -7.74
CA SER A 136 13.56 5.87 -9.15
C SER A 136 14.11 4.44 -9.27
N GLY A 137 13.53 3.66 -10.16
CA GLY A 137 13.90 2.26 -10.38
C GLY A 137 13.34 1.28 -9.35
N ARG A 138 12.67 1.75 -8.29
CA ARG A 138 11.99 0.92 -7.27
C ARG A 138 10.47 0.89 -7.42
N GLU A 139 9.92 1.40 -8.52
CA GLU A 139 8.47 1.53 -8.75
C GLU A 139 7.74 0.18 -8.59
N THR A 140 8.33 -0.91 -9.11
CA THR A 140 7.78 -2.27 -8.95
C THR A 140 7.83 -2.83 -7.53
N ASP A 141 8.53 -2.15 -6.62
CA ASP A 141 8.68 -2.52 -5.20
C ASP A 141 7.86 -1.63 -4.27
N TYR A 142 7.08 -0.69 -4.80
CA TYR A 142 6.32 0.26 -3.97
C TYR A 142 5.24 -0.45 -3.17
N GLN A 143 5.30 -0.29 -1.84
CA GLN A 143 4.21 -0.66 -0.95
C GLN A 143 3.24 0.52 -0.85
N ILE A 144 2.07 0.36 -1.47
CA ILE A 144 1.02 1.36 -1.50
C ILE A 144 -0.17 0.83 -0.71
N TRP A 145 -0.43 1.40 0.47
CA TRP A 145 -1.56 1.01 1.31
C TRP A 145 -2.87 1.43 0.65
N CYS A 146 -3.68 0.45 0.25
CA CYS A 146 -4.88 0.72 -0.53
C CYS A 146 -5.92 -0.35 -0.27
N GLY A 147 -7.15 0.09 0.01
CA GLY A 147 -8.33 -0.76 0.13
C GLY A 147 -9.31 -0.55 -1.03
N PRO A 148 -10.37 -1.38 -1.12
CA PRO A 148 -11.32 -1.33 -2.24
C PRO A 148 -12.08 0.00 -2.34
N ALA A 149 -12.11 0.78 -1.26
CA ALA A 149 -12.69 2.13 -1.24
C ALA A 149 -12.05 3.07 -2.28
N MET A 150 -10.75 2.92 -2.59
CA MET A 150 -10.12 3.71 -3.65
C MET A 150 -10.73 3.38 -5.03
N GLY A 151 -10.94 2.09 -5.31
CA GLY A 151 -11.59 1.67 -6.55
C GLY A 151 -13.05 2.10 -6.64
N ALA A 152 -13.79 2.06 -5.52
CA ALA A 152 -15.14 2.61 -5.43
C ALA A 152 -15.17 4.11 -5.72
N PHE A 153 -14.24 4.86 -5.14
CA PHE A 153 -14.07 6.28 -5.38
C PHE A 153 -13.74 6.56 -6.85
N ASN A 154 -12.77 5.85 -7.44
CA ASN A 154 -12.40 6.02 -8.85
C ASN A 154 -13.57 5.73 -9.79
N ALA A 155 -14.37 4.70 -9.52
CA ALA A 155 -15.57 4.40 -10.30
C ALA A 155 -16.63 5.51 -10.19
N TRP A 156 -16.79 6.10 -9.00
CA TRP A 156 -17.71 7.20 -8.75
C TRP A 156 -17.29 8.51 -9.43
N VAL A 157 -16.00 8.84 -9.42
CA VAL A 157 -15.50 10.10 -10.02
C VAL A 157 -15.21 10.02 -11.52
N LYS A 158 -15.34 8.83 -12.13
CA LYS A 158 -15.02 8.60 -13.54
C LYS A 158 -15.77 9.55 -14.47
N GLY A 159 -15.04 10.20 -15.37
CA GLY A 159 -15.60 11.20 -16.30
C GLY A 159 -15.95 12.55 -15.67
N SER A 160 -15.72 12.74 -14.36
CA SER A 160 -15.79 14.05 -13.70
C SER A 160 -14.42 14.74 -13.67
N TYR A 161 -14.36 15.97 -13.19
CA TYR A 161 -13.08 16.67 -13.00
C TYR A 161 -12.16 15.99 -11.98
N LEU A 162 -12.70 15.24 -11.01
CA LEU A 162 -11.93 14.48 -10.01
C LEU A 162 -11.31 13.18 -10.57
N ASP A 163 -11.61 12.82 -11.83
CA ASP A 163 -10.95 11.71 -12.50
C ASP A 163 -9.43 11.99 -12.63
N ASP A 164 -9.08 13.24 -12.93
CA ASP A 164 -7.69 13.72 -12.92
C ASP A 164 -7.14 13.85 -11.49
N THR A 165 -5.99 13.23 -11.24
CA THR A 165 -5.28 13.29 -9.95
C THR A 165 -4.93 14.70 -9.50
N GLU A 166 -4.64 15.62 -10.43
CA GLU A 166 -4.26 17.00 -10.07
C GLU A 166 -5.44 17.79 -9.49
N ASN A 167 -6.66 17.37 -9.78
CA ASN A 167 -7.88 17.99 -9.25
C ASN A 167 -8.30 17.41 -7.89
N ARG A 168 -7.70 16.30 -7.44
CA ARG A 168 -8.08 15.64 -6.19
C ARG A 168 -7.51 16.39 -4.99
N ARG A 169 -8.23 17.40 -4.51
CA ARG A 169 -7.95 18.07 -3.23
C ARG A 169 -8.70 17.39 -2.10
N VAL A 170 -8.03 17.14 -0.97
CA VAL A 170 -8.63 16.36 0.13
C VAL A 170 -9.91 16.97 0.68
N VAL A 171 -9.97 18.30 0.78
CA VAL A 171 -11.16 19.04 1.24
C VAL A 171 -12.30 18.91 0.24
N ASP A 172 -12.02 19.10 -1.05
CA ASP A 172 -13.02 19.01 -2.12
C ASP A 172 -13.61 17.59 -2.25
N VAL A 173 -12.76 16.57 -2.11
CA VAL A 173 -13.20 15.17 -2.02
C VAL A 173 -14.13 14.96 -0.83
N ALA A 174 -13.78 15.49 0.35
CA ALA A 174 -14.61 15.37 1.54
C ALA A 174 -15.96 16.07 1.37
N ASP A 175 -15.98 17.29 0.83
CA ASP A 175 -17.20 18.05 0.60
C ASP A 175 -18.14 17.35 -0.39
N ASN A 176 -17.60 16.82 -1.50
CA ASN A 176 -18.39 16.06 -2.46
C ASN A 176 -18.96 14.77 -1.85
N LEU A 177 -18.19 14.05 -1.02
CA LEU A 177 -18.69 12.87 -0.32
C LEU A 177 -19.83 13.22 0.66
N MET A 178 -19.66 14.27 1.47
CA MET A 178 -20.65 14.68 2.46
C MET A 178 -21.92 15.23 1.79
N ARG A 179 -21.77 16.05 0.75
CA ARG A 179 -22.87 16.59 -0.04
C ARG A 179 -23.63 15.47 -0.76
N GLY A 180 -22.90 14.52 -1.36
CA GLY A 180 -23.48 13.35 -2.00
C GLY A 180 -24.26 12.48 -1.01
N ALA A 181 -23.72 12.23 0.18
CA ALA A 181 -24.42 11.50 1.23
C ALA A 181 -25.71 12.20 1.66
N ALA A 182 -25.67 13.51 1.92
CA ALA A 182 -26.86 14.29 2.28
C ALA A 182 -27.92 14.30 1.17
N TYR A 183 -27.50 14.42 -0.10
CA TYR A 183 -28.38 14.35 -1.26
C TYR A 183 -29.07 13.00 -1.37
N LEU A 184 -28.30 11.90 -1.34
CA LEU A 184 -28.85 10.54 -1.44
C LEU A 184 -29.76 10.21 -0.25
N PHE A 185 -29.41 10.64 0.95
CA PHE A 185 -30.27 10.49 2.13
C PHE A 185 -31.61 11.23 1.96
N ARG A 186 -31.59 12.45 1.40
CA ARG A 186 -32.84 13.19 1.10
C ARG A 186 -33.70 12.44 0.09
N LEU A 187 -33.12 11.86 -0.95
CA LEU A 187 -33.87 11.08 -1.93
C LEU A 187 -34.49 9.83 -1.31
N GLN A 188 -33.73 9.13 -0.46
CA GLN A 188 -34.22 7.97 0.27
C GLN A 188 -35.42 8.35 1.16
N GLN A 189 -35.37 9.49 1.86
CA GLN A 189 -36.48 10.00 2.67
C GLN A 189 -37.74 10.31 1.85
N LEU A 190 -37.58 10.82 0.62
CA LEU A 190 -38.72 11.06 -0.27
C LEU A 190 -39.32 9.73 -0.77
N GLN A 191 -38.48 8.74 -1.09
CA GLN A 191 -38.92 7.42 -1.51
C GLN A 191 -39.68 6.67 -0.42
N THR A 192 -39.22 6.74 0.83
CA THR A 192 -39.92 6.10 1.97
C THR A 192 -41.29 6.73 2.22
N GLN A 193 -41.51 7.97 1.76
CA GLN A 193 -42.81 8.65 1.76
C GLN A 193 -43.65 8.37 0.50
N GLY A 194 -43.21 7.49 -0.39
CA GLY A 194 -43.93 7.07 -1.59
C GLY A 194 -43.71 7.96 -2.82
N ILE A 195 -42.81 8.95 -2.76
CA ILE A 195 -42.49 9.80 -3.91
C ILE A 195 -41.64 9.02 -4.90
N ARG A 196 -42.10 8.95 -6.16
CA ARG A 196 -41.36 8.33 -7.26
C ARG A 196 -40.50 9.36 -7.96
N LEU A 197 -39.19 9.15 -7.96
CA LEU A 197 -38.21 10.02 -8.60
C LEU A 197 -37.60 9.32 -9.83
N PRO A 198 -37.20 10.08 -10.87
CA PRO A 198 -36.46 9.53 -12.00
C PRO A 198 -35.17 8.83 -11.55
N SER A 199 -34.75 7.79 -12.28
CA SER A 199 -33.53 7.03 -11.98
C SER A 199 -32.27 7.91 -11.97
N SER A 200 -32.25 8.97 -12.79
CA SER A 200 -31.16 9.94 -12.87
C SER A 200 -30.91 10.69 -11.56
N CYS A 201 -31.89 10.80 -10.66
CA CYS A 201 -31.69 11.43 -9.37
C CYS A 201 -30.84 10.57 -8.43
N PHE A 202 -30.80 9.25 -8.57
CA PHE A 202 -30.12 8.37 -7.60
C PHE A 202 -28.60 8.32 -7.75
N HIS A 203 -28.03 9.20 -8.57
CA HIS A 203 -26.61 9.33 -8.75
C HIS A 203 -26.17 10.76 -8.46
N PHE A 204 -25.26 10.92 -7.50
CA PHE A 204 -24.58 12.18 -7.25
C PHE A 204 -23.24 12.17 -7.97
N THR A 205 -23.05 13.05 -8.95
CA THR A 205 -21.75 13.25 -9.61
C THR A 205 -20.98 14.37 -8.90
N PRO A 206 -19.64 14.27 -8.74
CA PRO A 206 -18.84 15.34 -8.18
C PRO A 206 -19.07 16.69 -8.88
N VAL A 207 -19.18 17.75 -8.10
CA VAL A 207 -19.39 19.13 -8.58
C VAL A 207 -18.15 19.95 -8.25
N PRO A 208 -17.56 20.67 -9.22
CA PRO A 208 -16.43 21.55 -8.98
C PRO A 208 -16.73 22.58 -7.88
N PRO A 209 -15.72 22.97 -7.08
CA PRO A 209 -15.86 24.09 -6.15
C PRO A 209 -16.23 25.38 -6.91
N ALA A 210 -17.04 26.23 -6.27
CA ALA A 210 -17.50 27.50 -6.81
C ALA A 210 -16.41 28.57 -6.88
#